data_AF-A0A0E3BW03-F1
#
_entry.id   AF-A0A0E3BW03-F1
#
_cell.length_a   1.000
_cell.length_b   1.000
_cell.length_c   1.000
_cell.angle_alpha   90.00
_cell.angle_beta   90.00
_cell.angle_gamma   90.00
#
_symmetry.space_group_name_H-M   'P 1'
#
loop_
_entity.id
_entity.type
_entity.pdbx_description
1 polymer ?
#
loop_
_entity_poly.entity_id
_entity_poly.type
_entity_poly.pdbx_seq_one_letter_code
_entity_poly.pdbx_strand_id
1 'polypeptide(L)'
;MSTLTHNKLIALSQSNFVAKVKKKHLIAGGLVLASIVVLMTPDFALAGGGGSEFDDVWNTLKDWTQGTLGRIVAGAIILVGIIGGIARQSLMAFAMGVGGGMGLYNAPTIIESIMSATIPVAHKAVPSLITMCNGLGC
;
A
#
# COMPACT_ATOMS: atom_id res chain seq x y z
N MET A 1 -19.34 -59.31 -15.12
CA MET A 1 -19.18 -58.05 -15.88
C MET A 1 -19.84 -56.87 -15.15
N SER A 2 -19.57 -56.65 -13.85
CA SER A 2 -20.23 -55.60 -13.04
C SER A 2 -19.29 -54.78 -12.15
N THR A 3 -18.02 -55.18 -12.06
CA THR A 3 -16.98 -54.52 -11.26
C THR A 3 -16.21 -53.43 -12.02
N LEU A 4 -16.26 -53.44 -13.36
CA LEU A 4 -15.59 -52.44 -14.22
C LEU A 4 -16.31 -51.08 -14.25
N THR A 5 -17.60 -51.02 -13.89
CA THR A 5 -18.37 -49.77 -13.84
C THR A 5 -18.10 -48.98 -12.56
N HIS A 6 -17.91 -49.66 -11.43
CA HIS A 6 -17.65 -49.01 -10.14
C HIS A 6 -16.29 -48.28 -10.11
N ASN A 7 -15.24 -48.90 -10.66
CA ASN A 7 -13.91 -48.27 -10.69
C ASN A 7 -13.85 -47.07 -11.66
N LYS A 8 -14.62 -47.10 -12.75
CA LYS A 8 -14.73 -45.97 -13.69
C LYS A 8 -15.46 -44.77 -13.10
N LEU A 9 -16.49 -44.98 -12.28
CA LEU A 9 -17.21 -43.88 -11.62
C LEU A 9 -16.34 -43.18 -10.55
N ILE A 10 -15.53 -43.95 -9.81
CA ILE A 10 -14.56 -43.39 -8.86
C ILE A 10 -13.50 -42.58 -9.60
N ALA A 11 -12.96 -43.10 -10.72
CA ALA A 11 -11.97 -42.37 -11.54
C ALA A 11 -12.54 -41.08 -12.16
N LEU A 12 -13.79 -41.07 -12.60
CA LEU A 12 -14.48 -39.88 -13.11
C LEU A 12 -14.79 -38.86 -12.01
N SER A 13 -15.11 -39.31 -10.79
CA SER A 13 -15.27 -38.41 -9.65
C SER A 13 -13.95 -37.73 -9.26
N GLN A 14 -12.83 -38.47 -9.28
CA GLN A 14 -11.50 -37.96 -8.98
C GLN A 14 -11.02 -36.96 -10.05
N SER A 15 -11.25 -37.26 -11.34
CA SER A 15 -10.86 -36.37 -12.44
C SER A 15 -11.61 -35.04 -12.42
N ASN A 16 -12.92 -35.06 -12.14
CA ASN A 16 -13.74 -33.86 -12.01
C ASN A 16 -13.36 -33.01 -10.80
N PHE A 17 -13.00 -33.65 -9.67
CA PHE A 17 -12.51 -32.95 -8.47
C PHE A 17 -11.18 -32.24 -8.76
N VAL A 18 -10.22 -32.94 -9.35
CA VAL A 18 -8.90 -32.38 -9.71
C VAL A 18 -9.03 -31.22 -10.71
N ALA A 19 -9.90 -31.33 -11.72
CA ALA A 19 -10.17 -30.25 -12.66
C ALA A 19 -10.76 -29.00 -11.99
N LYS A 20 -11.67 -29.20 -11.02
CA LYS A 20 -12.30 -28.11 -10.26
C LYS A 20 -11.30 -27.37 -9.36
N VAL A 21 -10.37 -28.10 -8.76
CA VAL A 21 -9.28 -27.53 -7.93
C VAL A 21 -8.30 -26.71 -8.78
N LYS A 22 -7.83 -27.24 -9.93
CA LYS A 22 -6.93 -26.49 -10.84
C LYS A 22 -7.57 -25.19 -11.35
N LYS A 23 -8.86 -25.22 -11.71
CA LYS A 23 -9.59 -24.03 -12.18
C LYS A 23 -9.73 -22.96 -11.09
N LYS A 24 -9.97 -23.35 -9.84
CA LYS A 24 -9.99 -22.41 -8.69
C LYS A 24 -8.62 -21.76 -8.44
N HIS A 25 -7.53 -22.52 -8.53
CA HIS A 25 -6.18 -21.97 -8.37
C HIS A 25 -5.75 -21.09 -9.54
N LEU A 26 -6.18 -21.38 -10.77
CA LEU A 26 -5.96 -20.52 -11.94
C LEU A 26 -6.68 -19.17 -11.80
N ILE A 27 -7.92 -19.16 -11.32
CA ILE A 27 -8.67 -17.91 -11.06
C ILE A 27 -8.04 -17.12 -9.91
N ALA A 28 -7.67 -17.80 -8.82
CA ALA A 28 -6.99 -17.15 -7.70
C ALA A 28 -5.62 -16.56 -8.10
N GLY A 29 -4.82 -17.30 -8.88
CA GLY A 29 -3.56 -16.81 -9.44
C GLY A 29 -3.75 -15.63 -10.39
N GLY A 30 -4.80 -15.67 -11.23
CA GLY A 30 -5.15 -14.56 -12.12
C GLY A 30 -5.55 -13.28 -11.39
N LEU A 31 -6.28 -13.38 -10.28
CA LEU A 31 -6.67 -12.21 -9.47
C LEU A 31 -5.49 -11.61 -8.69
N VAL A 32 -4.56 -12.45 -8.20
CA VAL A 32 -3.32 -11.98 -7.58
C VAL A 32 -2.42 -11.29 -8.62
N LEU A 33 -2.30 -11.83 -9.82
CA LEU A 33 -1.55 -11.19 -10.90
C LEU A 33 -2.22 -9.89 -11.37
N ALA A 34 -3.55 -9.85 -11.47
CA ALA A 34 -4.27 -8.63 -11.83
C ALA A 34 -4.11 -7.53 -10.77
N SER A 35 -4.12 -7.87 -9.47
CA SER A 35 -3.83 -6.90 -8.40
C SER A 35 -2.39 -6.41 -8.43
N ILE A 36 -1.42 -7.28 -8.75
CA ILE A 36 -0.02 -6.86 -8.96
C ILE A 36 0.12 -5.95 -10.19
N VAL A 37 -0.63 -6.20 -11.27
CA VAL A 37 -0.61 -5.35 -12.47
C VAL A 37 -1.27 -3.99 -12.22
N VAL A 38 -2.36 -3.93 -11.44
CA VAL A 38 -2.98 -2.66 -11.03
C VAL A 38 -2.05 -1.83 -10.13
N LEU A 39 -1.20 -2.47 -9.32
CA LEU A 39 -0.14 -1.78 -8.56
C LEU A 39 1.02 -1.27 -9.45
N MET A 40 1.09 -1.69 -10.72
CA MET A 40 2.18 -1.37 -11.65
C MET A 40 1.77 -0.40 -12.76
N THR A 41 0.50 0.02 -12.82
CA THR A 41 0.06 1.10 -13.70
C THR A 41 0.21 2.43 -12.97
N PRO A 42 1.10 3.33 -13.39
CA PRO A 42 1.08 4.70 -12.89
C PRO A 42 -0.17 5.37 -13.46
N ASP A 43 -1.16 5.62 -12.61
CA ASP A 43 -2.15 6.64 -12.91
C ASP A 43 -1.39 7.94 -13.19
N PHE A 44 -1.60 8.51 -14.39
CA PHE A 44 -1.13 9.85 -14.74
C PHE A 44 -1.89 10.88 -13.91
N ALA A 45 -1.63 10.92 -12.61
CA ALA A 45 -2.01 12.01 -11.74
C ALA A 45 -1.03 13.16 -12.00
N LEU A 46 -1.37 14.02 -12.96
CA LEU A 46 -0.81 15.36 -13.09
C LEU A 46 -1.29 16.21 -11.89
N ALA A 47 -0.73 15.94 -10.70
CA ALA A 47 -0.96 16.70 -9.48
C ALA A 47 0.34 17.40 -9.09
N GLY A 48 0.59 18.61 -9.60
CA GLY A 48 1.82 19.32 -9.25
C GLY A 48 2.07 20.66 -9.94
N GLY A 49 1.03 21.35 -10.42
CA GLY A 49 1.19 22.60 -11.17
C GLY A 49 1.13 23.90 -10.36
N GLY A 50 0.82 23.87 -9.06
CA GLY A 50 0.65 25.10 -8.25
C GLY A 50 0.92 24.89 -6.76
N GLY A 51 2.19 24.82 -6.38
CA GLY A 51 2.61 24.43 -5.03
C GLY A 51 3.40 25.47 -4.22
N SER A 52 4.00 26.48 -4.86
CA SER A 52 4.91 27.42 -4.17
C SER A 52 4.25 28.29 -3.11
N GLU A 53 2.96 28.55 -3.26
CA GLU A 53 2.17 29.46 -2.44
C GLU A 53 1.81 28.84 -1.09
N PHE A 54 1.85 27.51 -0.99
CA PHE A 54 1.58 26.77 0.23
C PHE A 54 2.83 26.11 0.82
N ASP A 55 4.02 26.32 0.23
CA ASP A 55 5.29 25.79 0.73
C ASP A 55 5.62 26.32 2.13
N ASP A 56 5.39 27.61 2.37
CA ASP A 56 5.61 28.22 3.69
C ASP A 56 4.66 27.63 4.76
N VAL A 57 3.40 27.39 4.37
CA VAL A 57 2.40 26.74 5.24
C VAL A 57 2.79 25.29 5.51
N TRP A 58 3.26 24.57 4.49
CA TRP A 58 3.72 23.20 4.61
C TRP A 58 4.94 23.08 5.54
N ASN A 59 5.93 23.95 5.38
CA ASN A 59 7.11 23.98 6.23
C ASN A 59 6.76 24.33 7.67
N THR A 60 5.87 25.29 7.88
CA THR A 60 5.37 25.63 9.24
C THR A 60 4.69 24.43 9.89
N LEU A 61 3.84 23.72 9.15
CA LEU A 61 3.15 22.52 9.65
C LEU A 61 4.15 21.38 9.95
N LYS A 62 5.18 21.23 9.12
CA LYS A 62 6.26 20.26 9.33
C LYS A 62 7.06 20.59 10.59
N ASP A 63 7.40 21.85 10.79
CA ASP A 63 8.12 22.29 12.00
C ASP A 63 7.28 22.09 13.27
N TRP A 64 5.96 22.29 13.19
CA TRP A 64 5.07 21.97 14.31
C TRP A 64 5.00 20.47 14.60
N THR A 65 4.90 19.63 13.57
CA THR A 65 4.72 18.18 13.71
C THR A 65 6.02 17.43 14.05
N GLN A 66 7.18 17.89 13.58
CA GLN A 66 8.49 17.28 13.85
C GLN A 66 9.27 17.98 14.98
N GLY A 67 8.91 19.22 15.31
CA GLY A 67 9.56 20.01 16.36
C GLY A 67 9.09 19.68 17.78
N THR A 68 9.39 20.57 18.71
CA THR A 68 9.06 20.41 20.14
C THR A 68 7.55 20.28 20.38
N LEU A 69 6.72 21.00 19.61
CA LEU A 69 5.26 20.91 19.71
C LEU A 69 4.76 19.52 19.37
N GLY A 70 5.21 18.92 18.28
CA GLY A 70 4.82 17.58 17.85
C GLY A 70 5.19 16.50 18.86
N ARG A 71 6.33 16.65 19.53
CA ARG A 71 6.74 15.74 20.64
C ARG A 71 5.83 15.87 21.86
N ILE A 72 5.45 17.09 22.23
CA ILE A 72 4.51 17.33 23.34
C ILE A 72 3.14 16.76 23.01
N VAL A 73 2.64 16.98 21.78
CA VAL A 73 1.35 16.47 21.31
C VAL A 73 1.37 14.94 21.21
N ALA A 74 2.45 14.34 20.70
CA ALA A 74 2.61 12.88 20.68
C ALA A 74 2.59 12.30 22.10
N GLY A 75 3.28 12.94 23.05
CA GLY A 75 3.22 12.60 24.46
C GLY A 75 1.80 12.68 25.03
N ALA A 76 1.05 13.73 24.68
CA ALA A 76 -0.34 13.90 25.11
C ALA A 76 -1.26 12.81 24.55
N ILE A 77 -1.12 12.45 23.26
CA ILE A 77 -1.91 11.37 22.63
C ILE A 77 -1.63 10.02 23.30
N ILE A 78 -0.37 9.72 23.61
CA ILE A 78 0.01 8.51 24.34
C ILE A 78 -0.57 8.52 25.74
N LEU A 79 -0.50 9.65 26.45
CA LEU A 79 -1.05 9.80 27.79
C LEU A 79 -2.57 9.58 27.81
N VAL A 80 -3.29 10.14 26.83
CA VAL A 80 -4.74 9.88 26.66
C VAL A 80 -5.00 8.41 26.36
N GLY A 81 -4.17 7.76 25.53
CA GLY A 81 -4.25 6.32 25.25
C GLY A 81 -4.05 5.46 26.49
N ILE A 82 -3.15 5.86 27.41
CA ILE A 82 -2.95 5.19 28.71
C ILE A 82 -4.19 5.34 29.58
N ILE A 83 -4.73 6.56 29.74
CA ILE A 83 -5.93 6.81 30.55
C ILE A 83 -7.12 6.01 30.01
N GLY A 84 -7.34 6.02 28.68
CA GLY A 84 -8.38 5.24 28.03
C GLY A 84 -8.17 3.73 28.14
N GLY A 85 -6.92 3.27 28.11
CA GLY A 85 -6.56 1.87 28.29
C GLY A 85 -6.81 1.37 29.70
N ILE A 86 -6.53 2.17 30.73
CA ILE A 86 -6.85 1.84 32.13
C ILE A 86 -8.36 1.77 32.32
N ALA A 87 -9.11 2.74 31.82
CA ALA A 87 -10.57 2.79 31.95
C ALA A 87 -11.27 1.54 31.36
N ARG A 88 -10.68 0.93 30.33
CA ARG A 88 -11.23 -0.26 29.66
C ARG A 88 -10.41 -1.53 29.89
N GLN A 89 -9.43 -1.52 30.80
CA GLN A 89 -8.50 -2.61 31.08
C GLN A 89 -7.94 -3.25 29.78
N SER A 90 -7.57 -2.42 28.80
CA SER A 90 -7.21 -2.85 27.45
C SER A 90 -5.86 -2.29 27.00
N LEU A 91 -4.94 -3.21 26.66
CA LEU A 91 -3.64 -2.88 26.08
C LEU A 91 -3.73 -2.37 24.64
N MET A 92 -4.82 -2.67 23.93
CA MET A 92 -5.02 -2.20 22.55
C MET A 92 -5.22 -0.69 22.47
N ALA A 93 -5.91 -0.09 23.45
CA ALA A 93 -6.08 1.36 23.51
C ALA A 93 -4.73 2.09 23.73
N PHE A 94 -3.84 1.49 24.51
CA PHE A 94 -2.46 1.97 24.65
C PHE A 94 -1.68 1.85 23.33
N ALA A 95 -1.73 0.68 22.68
CA ALA A 95 -1.05 0.44 21.42
C ALA A 95 -1.51 1.43 20.33
N MET A 96 -2.80 1.76 20.26
CA MET A 96 -3.34 2.77 19.35
C MET A 96 -2.89 4.20 19.71
N GLY A 97 -2.74 4.52 21.00
CA GLY A 97 -2.19 5.81 21.44
C GLY A 97 -0.72 5.97 21.04
N VAL A 98 0.10 4.93 21.22
CA VAL A 98 1.51 4.90 20.78
C VAL A 98 1.60 4.94 19.26
N GLY A 99 0.79 4.15 18.56
CA GLY A 99 0.71 4.16 17.10
C GLY A 99 0.32 5.52 16.54
N GLY A 100 -0.66 6.19 17.16
CA GLY A 100 -1.08 7.54 16.77
C GLY A 100 -0.01 8.60 17.00
N GLY A 101 0.67 8.57 18.16
CA GLY A 101 1.78 9.49 18.45
C GLY A 101 2.98 9.32 17.52
N MET A 102 3.38 8.07 17.25
CA MET A 102 4.43 7.75 16.28
C MET A 102 4.02 8.09 14.85
N GLY A 103 2.76 7.86 14.51
CA GLY A 103 2.18 8.20 13.21
C GLY A 103 2.24 9.70 12.95
N LEU A 104 1.87 10.53 13.93
CA LEU A 104 1.90 11.99 13.80
C LEU A 104 3.31 12.54 13.57
N TYR A 105 4.31 12.03 14.29
CA TYR A 105 5.70 12.48 14.14
C TYR A 105 6.29 12.12 12.77
N ASN A 106 5.93 10.95 12.24
CA ASN A 106 6.44 10.48 10.95
C ASN A 106 5.57 10.89 9.75
N ALA A 107 4.38 11.44 9.98
CA ALA A 107 3.43 11.80 8.93
C ALA A 107 4.02 12.69 7.82
N PRO A 108 4.81 13.75 8.10
CA PRO A 108 5.34 14.61 7.04
C PRO A 108 6.29 13.84 6.11
N THR A 109 7.14 12.98 6.67
CA THR A 109 8.10 12.16 5.91
C THR A 109 7.38 11.16 5.00
N ILE A 110 6.29 10.54 5.48
CA ILE A 110 5.50 9.59 4.70
C ILE A 110 4.74 10.31 3.57
N ILE A 111 4.16 11.48 3.86
CA ILE A 111 3.45 12.28 2.85
C ILE A 111 4.41 12.72 1.75
N GLU A 112 5.59 13.22 2.11
CA GLU A 112 6.60 13.60 1.13
C GLU A 112 7.10 12.40 0.33
N SER A 113 7.28 11.23 0.94
CA SER A 113 7.66 10.01 0.22
C SER A 113 6.60 9.59 -0.81
N ILE A 114 5.31 9.73 -0.50
CA ILE A 114 4.22 9.36 -1.42
C ILE A 114 4.08 10.40 -2.54
N MET A 115 4.11 11.68 -2.19
CA MET A 115 3.93 12.78 -3.14
C MET A 115 5.14 12.95 -4.06
N SER A 116 6.35 12.68 -3.55
CA SER A 116 7.57 12.73 -4.35
C SER A 116 7.74 11.52 -5.26
N ALA A 117 7.21 10.33 -4.93
CA ALA A 117 7.45 9.09 -5.67
C ALA A 117 7.01 9.10 -7.15
N THR A 118 6.06 9.96 -7.53
CA THR A 118 5.63 10.15 -8.92
C THR A 118 6.72 10.82 -9.77
N ILE A 119 7.61 11.61 -9.17
CA ILE A 119 8.62 12.42 -9.88
C ILE A 119 9.89 11.63 -10.27
N PRO A 120 10.56 10.83 -9.41
CA PRO A 120 11.80 10.14 -9.77
C PRO A 120 11.58 8.99 -10.76
N VAL A 121 10.42 8.33 -10.75
CA VAL A 121 10.11 7.26 -11.72
C VAL A 121 9.92 7.84 -13.12
N ALA A 122 9.20 8.97 -13.24
CA ALA A 122 9.08 9.69 -14.51
C ALA A 122 10.45 10.19 -15.01
N HIS A 123 11.28 10.76 -14.13
CA HIS A 123 12.60 11.30 -14.51
C HIS A 123 13.63 10.23 -14.88
N LYS A 124 13.48 8.98 -14.42
CA LYS A 124 14.33 7.84 -14.80
C LYS A 124 13.87 7.15 -16.10
N ALA A 125 12.58 7.24 -16.42
CA ALA A 125 12.00 6.66 -17.64
C ALA A 125 12.07 7.61 -18.86
N VAL A 126 12.00 8.93 -18.66
CA VAL A 126 12.05 9.91 -19.77
C VAL A 126 13.39 9.92 -20.54
N PRO A 127 14.59 9.94 -19.91
CA PRO A 127 15.85 9.93 -20.66
C PRO A 127 16.13 8.59 -21.35
N SER A 128 15.64 7.47 -20.79
CA SER A 128 15.77 6.15 -21.42
C SER A 128 14.85 6.03 -22.64
N LEU A 129 13.64 6.60 -22.61
CA LEU A 129 12.76 6.71 -23.78
C LEU A 129 13.31 7.66 -24.85
N ILE A 130 13.82 8.83 -24.48
CA ILE A 130 14.46 9.77 -25.43
C ILE A 130 15.71 9.15 -26.06
N THR A 131 16.48 8.35 -25.32
CA THR A 131 17.65 7.63 -25.86
C THR A 131 17.25 6.50 -26.80
N MET A 132 16.12 5.83 -26.57
CA MET A 132 15.59 4.82 -27.52
C MET A 132 15.01 5.47 -28.79
N CYS A 133 14.37 6.64 -28.67
CA CYS A 133 13.87 7.42 -29.80
C CYS A 133 15.01 8.00 -30.67
N ASN A 134 16.06 8.53 -30.06
CA ASN A 134 17.23 9.07 -30.77
C ASN A 134 18.17 7.97 -31.34
N GLY A 135 17.95 6.69 -31.02
CA GLY A 135 18.79 5.56 -31.44
C GLY A 135 18.12 4.52 -32.34
N LEU A 136 16.78 4.52 -32.46
CA LEU A 136 16.04 3.59 -33.33
C LEU A 136 15.02 4.25 -34.28
N GLY A 137 15.04 5.59 -34.42
CA GLY A 137 14.26 6.30 -35.43
C GLY A 137 12.76 6.27 -35.15
N CYS A 138 12.30 7.16 -34.28
CA CYS A 138 11.10 7.93 -34.59
C CYS A 138 11.49 9.13 -35.47
#